data_AF-A0A7Y5WWR2-F1
#
_entry.id   AF-A0A7Y5WWR2-F1
#
_cell.length_a   1.000
_cell.length_b   1.000
_cell.length_c   1.000
_cell.angle_alpha   90.00
_cell.angle_beta   90.00
_cell.angle_gamma   90.00
#
_symmetry.space_group_name_H-M   'P 1'
#
loop_
_entity.id
_entity.type
_entity.pdbx_description
1 polymer ?
#
loop_
_entity_poly.entity_id
_entity_poly.type
_entity_poly.pdbx_seq_one_letter_code
_entity_poly.pdbx_strand_id
1 'polypeptide(L)'
;AMATLTRVPAVLAERRHPAADSPNMVVRRATHDDVVQKLKQDQREQDARRVAQLKIRERGLSMKLTRVEYMLDGSRVIFYYTSESRVDFRELVRDLAAHFRTRIEMRQIGVRDEAKMLGGYGPCGRPLCCTTWLTSFEPVSIKMAKQQQLSLSPSRLSGMCGRLKCCLRYELPNGNGVKHAGCADNGNCSNPTGCGSCATGGGCGSCSHHS
;
A
#
# COMPACT_ATOMS: atom_id res chain seq x y z
N ALA A 1 36.08 17.55 -28.60
CA ALA A 1 36.09 16.51 -27.54
C ALA A 1 34.78 16.63 -26.76
N MET A 2 33.90 15.63 -26.82
CA MET A 2 32.66 15.62 -26.03
C MET A 2 32.95 14.92 -24.70
N ALA A 3 32.89 15.67 -23.60
CA ALA A 3 33.04 15.11 -22.27
C ALA A 3 31.67 14.71 -21.72
N THR A 4 31.48 13.43 -21.42
CA THR A 4 30.31 12.95 -20.69
C THR A 4 30.49 13.26 -19.21
N LEU A 5 29.69 14.19 -18.68
CA LEU A 5 29.60 14.43 -17.24
C LEU A 5 28.73 13.34 -16.60
N THR A 6 29.34 12.24 -16.15
CA THR A 6 28.68 11.29 -15.25
C THR A 6 28.66 11.88 -13.84
N ARG A 7 27.52 12.46 -13.45
CA ARG A 7 27.24 12.78 -12.05
C ARG A 7 27.04 11.48 -11.29
N VAL A 8 27.96 11.16 -10.38
CA VAL A 8 27.75 10.07 -9.41
C VAL A 8 26.47 10.39 -8.64
N PRO A 9 25.45 9.52 -8.63
CA PRO A 9 24.24 9.77 -7.86
C PRO A 9 24.65 10.00 -6.41
N ALA A 10 24.24 11.15 -5.86
CA ALA A 10 24.54 11.51 -4.48
C ALA A 10 23.98 10.40 -3.59
N VAL A 11 24.90 9.72 -2.89
CA VAL A 11 24.69 8.75 -1.81
C VAL A 11 23.49 7.84 -2.06
N LEU A 12 23.74 6.62 -2.54
CA LEU A 12 22.74 5.55 -2.48
C LEU A 12 22.13 5.56 -1.07
N ALA A 13 20.87 5.97 -0.97
CA ALA A 13 20.17 6.03 0.31
C ALA A 13 20.42 4.71 1.03
N GLU A 14 20.83 4.79 2.31
CA GLU A 14 21.10 3.59 3.11
C GLU A 14 19.94 2.61 2.92
N ARG A 15 20.26 1.40 2.48
CA ARG A 15 19.26 0.37 2.25
C ARG A 15 18.53 0.19 3.57
N ARG A 16 17.24 0.54 3.61
CA ARG A 16 16.40 0.31 4.78
C ARG A 16 16.44 -1.19 5.06
N HIS A 17 17.22 -1.60 6.06
CA HIS A 17 17.17 -2.95 6.57
C HIS A 17 15.89 -3.06 7.38
N PRO A 18 14.98 -3.97 7.01
CA PRO A 18 13.81 -4.19 7.82
C PRO A 18 14.28 -4.79 9.17
N ALA A 19 13.58 -4.48 10.26
CA ALA A 19 13.95 -4.96 11.59
C ALA A 19 14.10 -6.50 11.60
N ALA A 20 14.97 -7.04 12.46
CA ALA A 20 15.30 -8.47 12.47
C ALA A 20 14.07 -9.39 12.64
N ASP A 21 13.05 -8.94 13.39
CA ASP A 21 11.78 -9.67 13.58
C ASP A 21 10.68 -9.32 12.57
N SER A 22 11.01 -8.61 11.50
CA SER A 22 10.00 -8.26 10.50
C SER A 22 9.66 -9.45 9.60
N PRO A 23 8.37 -9.63 9.22
CA PRO A 23 7.97 -10.67 8.28
C PRO A 23 8.53 -10.46 6.86
N ASN A 24 9.21 -9.33 6.62
CA ASN A 24 9.84 -8.97 5.35
C ASN A 24 11.36 -9.16 5.37
N MET A 25 11.91 -9.85 6.37
CA MET A 25 13.33 -10.15 6.42
C MET A 25 13.73 -11.07 5.25
N VAL A 26 14.75 -10.67 4.50
CA VAL A 26 15.31 -11.49 3.42
C VAL A 26 16.13 -12.61 4.05
N VAL A 27 15.63 -13.84 4.00
CA VAL A 27 16.30 -15.00 4.61
C VAL A 27 17.51 -15.44 3.77
N ARG A 28 17.32 -15.63 2.46
CA ARG A 28 18.36 -16.07 1.52
C ARG A 28 18.03 -15.68 0.08
N ARG A 29 19.00 -15.83 -0.83
CA ARG A 29 18.74 -15.77 -2.27
C ARG A 29 17.83 -16.93 -2.67
N ALA A 30 16.92 -16.67 -3.61
CA ALA A 30 16.02 -17.68 -4.15
C ALA A 30 16.82 -18.77 -4.89
N THR A 31 16.49 -20.03 -4.63
CA THR A 31 17.01 -21.18 -5.38
C THR A 31 16.16 -21.42 -6.62
N HIS A 32 16.63 -22.30 -7.51
CA HIS A 32 15.85 -22.70 -8.69
C HIS A 32 14.49 -23.29 -8.29
N ASP A 33 14.45 -24.12 -7.24
CA ASP A 33 13.21 -24.73 -6.75
C ASP A 33 12.21 -23.69 -6.25
N ASP A 34 12.65 -22.64 -5.56
CA ASP A 34 11.77 -21.56 -5.11
C ASP A 34 11.12 -20.84 -6.30
N VAL A 35 11.87 -20.62 -7.38
CA VAL A 35 11.37 -19.99 -8.60
C VAL A 35 10.32 -20.89 -9.27
N VAL A 36 10.60 -22.18 -9.39
CA VAL A 36 9.65 -23.16 -9.94
C VAL A 36 8.39 -23.23 -9.08
N GLN A 37 8.53 -23.23 -7.75
CA GLN A 37 7.39 -23.18 -6.82
C GLN A 37 6.58 -21.89 -7.01
N LYS A 38 7.23 -20.74 -7.15
CA LYS A 38 6.54 -19.47 -7.36
C LYS A 38 5.74 -19.47 -8.67
N LEU A 39 6.31 -19.98 -9.77
CA LEU A 39 5.60 -20.10 -11.04
C LEU A 39 4.38 -21.02 -10.96
N LYS A 40 4.49 -22.15 -10.26
CA LYS A 40 3.33 -23.04 -9.99
C LYS A 40 2.24 -22.30 -9.20
N GLN A 41 2.65 -21.50 -8.24
CA GLN A 41 1.73 -20.74 -7.39
C GLN A 41 1.05 -19.63 -8.18
N ASP A 42 1.77 -18.93 -9.07
CA ASP A 42 1.19 -17.92 -9.96
C ASP A 42 0.10 -18.52 -10.86
N GLN A 43 0.29 -19.75 -11.32
CA GLN A 43 -0.72 -20.45 -12.13
C GLN A 43 -1.96 -20.81 -11.29
N ARG A 44 -1.76 -21.31 -10.06
CA ARG A 44 -2.84 -21.57 -9.09
C ARG A 44 -3.57 -20.29 -8.68
N GLU A 45 -2.87 -19.16 -8.56
CA GLU A 45 -3.45 -17.85 -8.28
C GLU A 45 -4.43 -17.42 -9.38
N GLN A 46 -4.08 -17.63 -10.66
CA GLN A 46 -4.94 -17.31 -11.80
C GLN A 46 -6.23 -18.15 -11.79
N ASP A 47 -6.10 -19.45 -11.54
CA ASP A 47 -7.26 -20.34 -11.43
C ASP A 47 -8.12 -20.01 -10.22
N ALA A 48 -7.50 -19.74 -9.07
CA ALA A 48 -8.20 -19.33 -7.87
C ALA A 48 -8.96 -18.01 -8.04
N ARG A 49 -8.36 -17.05 -8.74
CA ARG A 49 -9.02 -15.80 -9.10
C ARG A 49 -10.26 -16.04 -9.96
N ARG A 50 -10.16 -16.91 -10.98
CA ARG A 50 -11.28 -17.21 -11.89
C ARG A 50 -12.45 -17.85 -11.14
N VAL A 51 -12.17 -18.87 -10.34
CA VAL A 51 -13.19 -19.58 -9.54
C VAL A 51 -13.84 -18.66 -8.52
N ALA A 52 -13.04 -17.86 -7.79
CA ALA A 52 -13.56 -16.92 -6.82
C ALA A 52 -14.45 -15.85 -7.46
N GLN A 53 -14.07 -15.32 -8.63
CA GLN A 53 -14.92 -14.36 -9.36
C GLN A 53 -16.26 -14.96 -9.77
N LEU A 54 -16.28 -16.22 -10.21
CA LEU A 54 -17.51 -16.93 -10.55
C LEU A 54 -18.40 -17.10 -9.32
N LYS A 55 -17.85 -17.60 -8.21
CA LYS A 55 -18.57 -17.80 -6.94
C LYS A 55 -19.10 -16.50 -6.33
N ILE A 56 -18.34 -15.41 -6.43
CA ILE A 56 -18.77 -14.07 -6.00
C ILE A 56 -20.00 -13.61 -6.79
N ARG A 57 -19.99 -13.83 -8.12
CA ARG A 57 -21.11 -13.48 -9.00
C ARG A 57 -22.34 -14.34 -8.74
N GLU A 58 -22.17 -15.65 -8.61
CA GLU A 58 -23.27 -16.60 -8.29
C GLU A 58 -24.00 -16.21 -7.00
N ARG A 59 -23.27 -15.71 -6.01
CA ARG A 59 -23.81 -15.32 -4.70
C ARG A 59 -24.24 -13.85 -4.62
N GLY A 60 -24.06 -13.07 -5.67
CA GLY A 60 -24.43 -11.65 -5.70
C GLY A 60 -23.73 -10.79 -4.65
N LEU A 61 -22.50 -11.14 -4.25
CA LEU A 61 -21.77 -10.40 -3.21
C LEU A 61 -21.29 -9.04 -3.75
N SER A 62 -21.58 -7.96 -3.01
CA SER A 62 -21.18 -6.58 -3.33
C SER A 62 -19.69 -6.30 -3.05
N MET A 63 -18.81 -7.07 -3.69
CA MET A 63 -17.36 -6.96 -3.54
C MET A 63 -16.62 -7.09 -4.86
N LYS A 64 -15.46 -6.45 -4.95
CA LYS A 64 -14.56 -6.56 -6.11
C LYS A 64 -13.29 -7.29 -5.70
N LEU A 65 -13.03 -8.43 -6.33
CA LEU A 65 -11.78 -9.17 -6.13
C LEU A 65 -10.63 -8.48 -6.87
N THR A 66 -9.65 -7.99 -6.11
CA THR A 66 -8.48 -7.26 -6.66
C THR A 66 -7.36 -8.21 -7.02
N ARG A 67 -6.93 -9.07 -6.09
CA ARG A 67 -5.78 -9.96 -6.25
C ARG A 67 -5.98 -11.24 -5.44
N VAL A 68 -5.37 -12.33 -5.91
CA VAL A 68 -5.22 -13.58 -5.15
C VAL A 68 -3.73 -13.85 -5.03
N GLU A 69 -3.29 -14.30 -3.86
CA GLU A 69 -1.88 -14.59 -3.58
C GLU A 69 -1.78 -15.91 -2.82
N TYR A 70 -0.99 -16.84 -3.33
CA TYR A 70 -0.61 -18.03 -2.59
C TYR A 70 0.68 -17.77 -1.83
N MET A 71 0.75 -18.24 -0.59
CA MET A 71 2.03 -18.34 0.08
C MET A 71 2.96 -19.30 -0.67
N LEU A 72 4.27 -19.05 -0.58
CA LEU A 72 5.28 -19.83 -1.29
C LEU A 72 5.20 -21.33 -0.92
N ASP A 73 4.99 -21.62 0.36
CA ASP A 73 4.78 -22.96 0.91
C ASP A 73 3.42 -23.58 0.54
N GLY A 74 2.49 -22.80 -0.02
CA GLY A 74 1.12 -23.23 -0.32
C GLY A 74 0.23 -23.43 0.91
N SER A 75 0.64 -23.00 2.10
CA SER A 75 -0.12 -23.23 3.34
C SER A 75 -1.43 -22.46 3.41
N ARG A 76 -1.47 -21.27 2.80
CA ARG A 76 -2.65 -20.41 2.75
C ARG A 76 -2.74 -19.62 1.46
N VAL A 77 -3.96 -19.23 1.12
CA VAL A 77 -4.32 -18.38 -0.02
C VAL A 77 -5.00 -17.13 0.49
N ILE A 78 -4.50 -15.97 0.09
CA ILE A 78 -5.04 -14.67 0.46
C ILE A 78 -5.82 -14.08 -0.72
N PHE A 79 -7.08 -13.75 -0.48
CA PHE A 79 -7.94 -13.06 -1.43
C PHE A 79 -8.09 -11.60 -1.01
N TYR A 80 -7.52 -10.71 -1.80
CA TYR A 80 -7.64 -9.27 -1.61
C TYR A 80 -8.86 -8.74 -2.31
N TYR A 81 -9.72 -8.02 -1.59
CA TYR A 81 -10.94 -7.46 -2.14
C TYR A 81 -11.21 -6.03 -1.66
N THR A 82 -11.95 -5.28 -2.45
CA THR A 82 -12.53 -3.98 -2.09
C THR A 82 -14.05 -4.08 -1.99
N SER A 83 -14.63 -3.36 -1.04
CA SER A 83 -16.09 -3.22 -0.89
C SER A 83 -16.41 -1.87 -0.25
N GLU A 84 -17.57 -1.29 -0.58
CA GLU A 84 -18.06 -0.06 0.04
C GLU A 84 -18.85 -0.35 1.31
N SER A 85 -19.58 -1.47 1.33
CA SER A 85 -20.35 -1.94 2.48
C SER A 85 -19.68 -3.15 3.14
N ARG A 86 -20.20 -3.51 4.33
CA ARG A 86 -19.88 -4.78 4.97
C ARG A 86 -20.40 -5.93 4.09
N VAL A 87 -19.57 -6.95 3.88
CA VAL A 87 -19.89 -8.12 3.06
C VAL A 87 -19.83 -9.37 3.94
N ASP A 88 -20.88 -10.20 3.92
CA ASP A 88 -20.84 -11.52 4.56
C ASP A 88 -20.31 -12.56 3.56
N PHE A 89 -19.05 -12.95 3.74
CA PHE A 89 -18.35 -13.89 2.86
C PHE A 89 -18.22 -15.29 3.48
N ARG A 90 -18.93 -15.61 4.57
CA ARG A 90 -18.79 -16.90 5.28
C ARG A 90 -19.05 -18.11 4.37
N GLU A 91 -20.10 -18.05 3.56
CA GLU A 91 -20.43 -19.12 2.61
C GLU A 91 -19.42 -19.21 1.46
N LEU A 92 -18.96 -18.06 0.95
CA LEU A 92 -17.91 -18.01 -0.07
C LEU A 92 -16.62 -18.69 0.42
N VAL A 93 -16.22 -18.43 1.67
CA VAL A 93 -15.03 -19.07 2.27
C VAL A 93 -15.20 -20.58 2.36
N ARG A 94 -16.40 -21.08 2.67
CA ARG A 94 -16.67 -22.54 2.70
C ARG A 94 -16.52 -23.16 1.32
N ASP A 95 -17.07 -22.53 0.29
CA ASP A 95 -16.95 -23.03 -1.10
C ASP A 95 -15.50 -23.04 -1.56
N LEU A 96 -14.77 -21.94 -1.33
CA LEU A 96 -13.36 -21.82 -1.72
C LEU A 96 -12.49 -22.82 -0.95
N ALA A 97 -12.74 -23.01 0.35
CA ALA A 97 -12.01 -23.99 1.16
C ALA A 97 -12.28 -25.42 0.67
N ALA A 98 -13.52 -25.75 0.30
CA ALA A 98 -13.88 -27.05 -0.25
C ALA A 98 -13.20 -27.29 -1.62
N HIS A 99 -13.09 -26.26 -2.44
CA HIS A 99 -12.48 -26.35 -3.78
C HIS A 99 -10.95 -26.44 -3.72
N PHE A 100 -10.28 -25.56 -2.97
CA PHE A 100 -8.81 -25.46 -2.95
C PHE A 100 -8.13 -26.30 -1.88
N ARG A 101 -8.89 -26.85 -0.91
CA ARG A 101 -8.38 -27.67 0.21
C ARG A 101 -7.20 -27.01 0.96
N THR A 102 -7.21 -25.68 1.00
CA THR A 102 -6.13 -24.84 1.53
C THR A 102 -6.76 -23.81 2.47
N ARG A 103 -6.00 -23.30 3.46
CA ARG A 103 -6.49 -22.24 4.34
C ARG A 103 -6.77 -20.97 3.55
N ILE A 104 -8.02 -20.50 3.59
CA ILE A 104 -8.45 -19.29 2.90
C ILE A 104 -8.42 -18.10 3.86
N GLU A 105 -7.77 -17.02 3.44
CA GLU A 105 -7.73 -15.74 4.15
C GLU A 105 -8.35 -14.66 3.27
N MET A 106 -9.36 -13.96 3.77
CA MET A 106 -10.03 -12.86 3.07
C MET A 106 -9.51 -11.54 3.63
N ARG A 107 -8.91 -10.70 2.79
CA ARG A 107 -8.32 -9.42 3.20
C ARG A 107 -8.99 -8.25 2.48
N GLN A 108 -9.69 -7.42 3.24
CA GLN A 108 -10.22 -6.17 2.72
C GLN A 108 -9.08 -5.15 2.57
N ILE A 109 -9.01 -4.49 1.42
CA ILE A 109 -8.07 -3.41 1.14
C ILE A 109 -8.83 -2.12 0.81
N GLY A 110 -8.19 -0.97 1.04
CA GLY A 110 -8.77 0.32 0.65
C GLY A 110 -8.59 0.60 -0.85
N VAL A 111 -9.38 1.53 -1.39
CA VAL A 111 -9.27 2.00 -2.79
C VAL A 111 -7.86 2.50 -3.17
N ARG A 112 -7.11 3.04 -2.19
CA ARG A 112 -5.73 3.49 -2.37
C ARG A 112 -4.75 2.32 -2.48
N ASP A 113 -4.95 1.29 -1.68
CA ASP A 113 -4.12 0.08 -1.72
C ASP A 113 -4.41 -0.72 -2.98
N GLU A 114 -5.66 -0.74 -3.45
CA GLU A 114 -5.99 -1.27 -4.77
C GLU A 114 -5.21 -0.54 -5.87
N ALA A 115 -5.24 0.80 -5.88
CA ALA A 115 -4.45 1.59 -6.83
C ALA A 115 -2.93 1.35 -6.69
N LYS A 116 -2.44 1.10 -5.47
CA LYS A 116 -1.04 0.75 -5.22
C LYS A 116 -0.69 -0.64 -5.77
N MET A 117 -1.58 -1.61 -5.65
CA MET A 117 -1.36 -2.97 -6.18
C MET A 117 -1.42 -3.01 -7.70
N LEU A 118 -2.34 -2.26 -8.31
CA LEU A 118 -2.46 -2.16 -9.77
C LEU A 118 -1.35 -1.31 -10.39
N GLY A 119 -0.89 -0.28 -9.68
CA GLY A 119 0.06 0.67 -10.21
C GLY A 119 -0.56 1.70 -11.15
N GLY A 120 0.28 2.39 -11.92
CA GLY A 120 -0.14 3.35 -12.94
C GLY A 120 0.59 4.69 -12.86
N TYR A 121 0.08 5.65 -13.64
CA TYR A 121 0.61 7.01 -13.73
C TYR A 121 -0.43 8.01 -13.25
N GLY A 122 0.02 9.02 -12.50
CA GLY A 122 -0.81 10.14 -12.11
C GLY A 122 -0.98 11.15 -13.25
N PRO A 123 -1.90 12.12 -13.10
CA PRO A 123 -2.07 13.22 -14.06
C PRO A 123 -0.83 14.11 -14.20
N CYS A 124 0.15 13.98 -13.30
CA CYS A 124 1.46 14.63 -13.39
C CYS A 124 2.47 13.90 -14.31
N GLY A 125 2.06 12.80 -14.96
CA GLY A 125 2.92 12.00 -15.84
C GLY A 125 3.94 11.11 -15.11
N ARG A 126 3.91 11.06 -13.78
CA ARG A 126 4.80 10.25 -12.94
C ARG A 126 4.08 8.99 -12.42
N PRO A 127 4.81 7.92 -12.08
CA PRO A 127 4.23 6.78 -11.37
C PRO A 127 3.56 7.23 -10.07
N LEU A 128 2.54 6.49 -9.61
CA LEU A 128 1.79 6.85 -8.41
C LEU A 128 2.72 7.02 -7.19
N CYS A 129 2.49 8.06 -6.38
CA CYS A 129 3.30 8.29 -5.17
C CYS A 129 3.22 7.09 -4.20
N CYS A 130 2.05 6.44 -4.11
CA CYS A 130 1.81 5.28 -3.25
C CYS A 130 2.55 4.01 -3.70
N THR A 131 2.97 3.92 -4.96
CA THR A 131 3.70 2.76 -5.50
C THR A 131 5.20 2.94 -5.45
N THR A 132 5.67 4.18 -5.30
CA THR A 132 7.08 4.55 -5.44
C THR A 132 7.76 4.73 -4.10
N TRP A 133 7.39 5.78 -3.36
CA TRP A 133 8.13 6.19 -2.16
C TRP A 133 7.22 6.46 -0.96
N LEU A 134 5.94 6.80 -1.18
CA LEU A 134 5.04 7.17 -0.10
C LEU A 134 4.33 5.92 0.46
N THR A 135 4.77 5.49 1.65
CA THR A 135 4.25 4.28 2.32
C THR A 135 3.21 4.58 3.40
N SER A 136 3.34 5.72 4.09
CA SER A 136 2.37 6.23 5.07
C SER A 136 1.58 7.38 4.47
N PHE A 137 0.31 7.49 4.85
CA PHE A 137 -0.58 8.53 4.32
C PHE A 137 -1.23 9.28 5.46
N GLU A 138 -0.96 10.57 5.52
CA GLU A 138 -1.71 11.50 6.35
C GLU A 138 -2.99 11.96 5.62
N PRO A 139 -4.05 12.32 6.37
CA PRO A 139 -5.25 12.88 5.79
C PRO A 139 -4.95 14.18 5.05
N VAL A 140 -5.46 14.28 3.82
CA VAL A 140 -5.37 15.48 2.98
C VAL A 140 -6.69 16.24 3.10
N SER A 141 -6.61 17.55 3.29
CA SER A 141 -7.78 18.42 3.36
C SER A 141 -7.87 19.33 2.13
N ILE A 142 -9.08 19.78 1.80
CA ILE A 142 -9.33 20.71 0.69
C ILE A 142 -8.64 22.07 0.94
N LYS A 143 -8.44 22.46 2.21
CA LYS A 143 -7.71 23.70 2.58
C LYS A 143 -6.29 23.70 2.02
N MET A 144 -5.63 22.55 2.00
CA MET A 144 -4.28 22.40 1.48
C MET A 144 -4.22 22.63 -0.04
N ALA A 145 -5.23 22.18 -0.78
CA ALA A 145 -5.36 22.46 -2.20
C ALA A 145 -5.55 23.96 -2.48
N LYS A 146 -6.34 24.65 -1.64
CA LYS A 146 -6.52 26.11 -1.73
C LYS A 146 -5.21 26.86 -1.49
N GLN A 147 -4.41 26.43 -0.52
CA GLN A 147 -3.11 27.03 -0.22
C GLN A 147 -2.12 26.91 -1.39
N GLN A 148 -2.21 25.84 -2.16
CA GLN A 148 -1.43 25.63 -3.39
C GLN A 148 -2.05 26.26 -4.64
N GLN A 149 -3.11 27.06 -4.48
CA GLN A 149 -3.80 27.75 -5.57
C GLN A 149 -4.31 26.79 -6.68
N LEU A 150 -4.65 25.55 -6.30
CA LEU A 150 -5.22 24.58 -7.22
C LEU A 150 -6.72 24.81 -7.37
N SER A 151 -7.24 24.57 -8.58
CA SER A 151 -8.68 24.52 -8.83
C SER A 151 -9.37 23.54 -7.89
N LEU A 152 -10.55 23.93 -7.42
CA LEU A 152 -11.44 23.09 -6.64
C LEU A 152 -12.26 22.09 -7.49
N SER A 153 -11.83 21.79 -8.72
CA SER A 153 -12.52 20.79 -9.54
C SER A 153 -12.14 19.37 -9.06
N PRO A 154 -13.11 18.47 -8.84
CA PRO A 154 -12.84 17.11 -8.35
C PRO A 154 -11.84 16.34 -9.23
N SER A 155 -11.90 16.52 -10.55
CA SER A 155 -10.96 15.91 -11.51
C SER A 155 -9.50 16.33 -11.29
N ARG A 156 -9.26 17.56 -10.82
CA ARG A 156 -7.90 18.06 -10.53
C ARG A 156 -7.44 17.74 -9.12
N LEU A 157 -8.33 17.47 -8.17
CA LEU A 157 -7.96 17.17 -6.78
C LEU A 157 -7.89 15.67 -6.47
N SER A 158 -8.69 14.86 -7.17
CA SER A 158 -8.71 13.42 -6.99
C SER A 158 -7.50 12.77 -7.68
N GLY A 159 -6.89 11.82 -6.98
CA GLY A 159 -5.91 10.90 -7.54
C GLY A 159 -6.60 9.71 -8.22
N MET A 160 -5.79 8.83 -8.82
CA MET A 160 -6.28 7.61 -9.49
C MET A 160 -7.07 6.67 -8.57
N CYS A 161 -6.84 6.76 -7.25
CA CYS A 161 -7.59 6.01 -6.24
C CYS A 161 -8.95 6.63 -5.88
N GLY A 162 -9.39 7.70 -6.55
CA GLY A 162 -10.65 8.39 -6.27
C GLY A 162 -10.66 9.27 -5.00
N ARG A 163 -9.58 9.24 -4.20
CA ARG A 163 -9.37 10.13 -3.04
C ARG A 163 -8.49 11.32 -3.40
N LEU A 164 -8.45 12.32 -2.53
CA LEU A 164 -7.55 13.46 -2.66
C LEU A 164 -6.09 13.02 -2.86
N LYS A 165 -5.39 13.72 -3.75
CA LYS A 165 -3.98 13.50 -4.08
C LYS A 165 -3.11 13.60 -2.84
N CYS A 166 -2.36 12.53 -2.54
CA CYS A 166 -1.45 12.49 -1.39
C CYS A 166 -0.23 13.40 -1.53
N CYS A 167 0.15 13.77 -2.77
CA CYS A 167 1.23 14.73 -3.00
C CYS A 167 0.90 16.14 -2.47
N LEU A 168 -0.38 16.50 -2.35
CA LEU A 168 -0.80 17.78 -1.78
C LEU A 168 -0.30 17.97 -0.36
N ARG A 169 -0.19 16.89 0.43
CA ARG A 169 0.45 16.96 1.76
C ARG A 169 1.95 17.15 1.66
N TYR A 170 2.58 16.38 0.79
CA TYR A 170 4.03 16.34 0.67
C TYR A 170 4.65 17.66 0.18
N GLU A 171 3.92 18.41 -0.64
CA GLU A 171 4.36 19.69 -1.18
C GLU A 171 4.27 20.84 -0.16
N LEU A 172 3.54 20.66 0.95
CA LEU A 172 3.48 21.63 2.04
C LEU A 172 4.61 21.39 3.06
N PRO A 173 5.06 22.46 3.75
CA PRO A 173 5.95 22.30 4.89
C PRO A 173 5.28 21.47 5.98
N ASN A 174 6.05 20.61 6.63
CA ASN A 174 5.58 19.93 7.83
C ASN A 174 5.56 20.85 9.06
N GLY A 175 5.15 20.33 10.22
CA GLY A 175 5.12 21.07 11.49
C GLY A 175 6.47 21.71 11.88
N ASN A 176 7.58 21.22 11.33
CA ASN A 176 8.93 21.73 11.55
C ASN A 176 9.40 22.69 10.42
N GLY A 177 8.50 23.12 9.53
CA GLY A 177 8.82 24.02 8.42
C GLY A 177 9.54 23.38 7.23
N VAL A 178 9.82 22.07 7.27
CA VAL A 178 10.57 21.37 6.23
C VAL A 178 9.62 20.92 5.12
N LYS A 179 9.86 21.43 3.90
CA LYS A 179 9.15 21.00 2.69
C LYS A 179 9.62 19.61 2.29
N HIS A 180 8.73 18.77 1.75
CA HIS A 180 9.07 17.43 1.26
C HIS A 180 9.55 16.43 2.34
N ALA A 181 9.35 16.71 3.63
CA ALA A 181 9.86 15.90 4.74
C ALA A 181 8.98 14.70 5.14
N GLY A 182 7.85 14.48 4.47
CA GLY A 182 7.06 13.25 4.61
C GLY A 182 6.35 13.01 5.95
N CYS A 183 6.62 13.80 7.00
CA CYS A 183 5.97 13.66 8.32
C CYS A 183 5.54 15.03 8.82
N ALA A 184 4.25 15.25 9.03
CA ALA A 184 3.68 16.49 9.53
C ALA A 184 2.66 16.22 10.63
N ASP A 185 3.15 15.83 11.82
CA ASP A 185 2.37 16.10 13.03
C ASP A 185 2.50 17.57 13.40
N ASN A 186 1.37 18.14 13.80
CA ASN A 186 1.30 19.46 14.40
C ASN A 186 2.07 19.42 15.74
N GLY A 187 3.36 19.68 15.69
CA GLY A 187 4.08 20.33 16.78
C GLY A 187 4.94 19.49 17.72
N ASN A 188 5.15 18.17 17.56
CA ASN A 188 6.06 17.48 18.51
C ASN A 188 6.80 16.21 18.06
N CYS A 189 6.89 15.87 16.77
CA CYS A 189 7.74 14.75 16.31
C CYS A 189 9.10 15.30 15.83
N SER A 190 10.16 15.11 16.61
CA SER A 190 11.55 15.49 16.30
C SER A 190 12.30 14.43 15.46
N ASN A 191 11.62 13.36 15.03
CA ASN A 191 12.26 12.25 14.34
C ASN A 191 12.24 12.41 12.80
N PRO A 192 13.39 12.61 12.13
CA PRO A 192 13.46 12.87 10.69
C PRO A 192 13.12 11.65 9.81
N THR A 193 13.07 10.45 10.40
CA THR A 193 12.75 9.18 9.70
C THR A 193 11.30 8.72 9.89
N GLY A 194 10.50 9.49 10.61
CA GLY A 194 9.07 9.25 10.81
C GLY A 194 8.73 8.62 12.15
N CYS A 195 7.61 9.05 12.72
CA CYS A 195 6.97 8.42 13.86
C CYS A 195 6.40 7.07 13.37
N GLY A 196 7.11 5.97 13.62
CA GLY A 196 6.69 4.62 13.27
C GLY A 196 5.40 4.24 14.01
N SER A 197 4.36 3.92 13.25
CA SER A 197 3.20 3.10 13.66
C SER A 197 2.71 3.26 15.11
N CYS A 198 1.84 4.24 15.33
CA CYS A 198 0.92 4.25 16.47
C CYS A 198 -0.23 3.27 16.18
N ALA A 199 0.05 1.97 16.17
CA ALA A 199 -0.98 0.94 16.09
C ALA A 199 -0.72 -0.06 17.21
N THR A 200 -1.67 -0.15 18.13
CA THR A 200 -1.74 -1.01 19.33
C THR A 200 -0.91 -0.57 20.55
N GLY A 201 -1.57 -0.59 21.71
CA GLY A 201 -1.17 0.11 22.92
C GLY A 201 0.21 -0.26 23.47
N GLY A 202 0.93 0.78 23.91
CA GLY A 202 2.23 0.71 24.55
C GLY A 202 2.80 2.13 24.59
N GLY A 203 2.90 2.72 25.77
CA GLY A 203 3.08 4.15 25.99
C GLY A 203 4.32 4.77 25.33
N CYS A 204 4.12 5.91 24.70
CA CYS A 204 5.19 6.87 24.45
C CYS A 204 5.58 7.52 25.78
N GLY A 205 6.85 7.34 26.16
CA GLY A 205 7.46 8.07 27.26
C GLY A 205 7.38 9.57 27.02
N SER A 206 6.91 10.28 28.05
CA SER A 206 6.95 11.73 28.25
C SER A 206 6.39 12.60 27.11
N CYS A 207 5.07 12.61 26.98
CA CYS A 207 4.35 13.80 26.52
C CYS A 207 4.15 14.72 27.74
N SER A 208 4.97 15.76 27.90
CA SER A 208 4.72 16.83 28.85
C SER A 208 3.53 17.66 28.36
N HIS A 209 2.37 17.45 28.98
CA HIS A 209 1.27 18.40 28.93
C HIS A 209 1.67 19.66 29.69
N HIS A 210 1.74 20.79 29.00
CA HIS A 210 1.54 22.10 29.64
C HIS A 210 0.27 22.72 29.05
N SER A 211 -0.61 23.09 29.99
CA SER A 211 -1.91 23.73 29.83
C SER A 211 -1.86 25.06 29.10
#